data_AF-A0A7X8Y241-F1
#
_entry.id   AF-A0A7X8Y241-F1
#
_cell.length_a   1.000
_cell.length_b   1.000
_cell.length_c   1.000
_cell.angle_alpha   90.00
_cell.angle_beta   90.00
_cell.angle_gamma   90.00
#
_symmetry.space_group_name_H-M   'P 1'
#
loop_
_entity.id
_entity.type
_entity.pdbx_description
1 polymer ?
#
loop_
_entity_poly.entity_id
_entity_poly.type
_entity_poly.pdbx_seq_one_letter_code
_entity_poly.pdbx_strand_id
1 'polypeptide(L)' 'MIEAISKDDARLCASVVKEVASAKGLTHDPAAIGKLTNTVARLFNKGLREKDQLIAAAMGSDGTA' A
#
# COMPACT_ATOMS: atom_id res chain seq x y z
N MET A 1 -20.76 -9.28 -6.52
CA MET A 1 -19.64 -10.24 -6.36
C MET A 1 -18.58 -9.53 -5.55
N ILE A 2 -18.16 -10.06 -4.41
CA ILE A 2 -16.95 -9.59 -3.74
C ILE A 2 -15.84 -10.46 -4.32
N GLU A 3 -15.11 -9.91 -5.29
CA GLU A 3 -13.96 -10.61 -5.87
C GLU A 3 -12.91 -10.71 -4.76
N ALA A 4 -12.74 -11.92 -4.22
CA ALA A 4 -11.73 -12.16 -3.21
C ALA A 4 -10.36 -11.86 -3.83
N ILE A 5 -9.63 -10.94 -3.21
CA ILE A 5 -8.25 -10.62 -3.61
C ILE A 5 -7.45 -11.91 -3.73
N SER A 6 -6.72 -12.10 -4.82
CA SER A 6 -5.89 -13.29 -4.97
C SER A 6 -4.80 -13.30 -3.89
N LYS A 7 -4.34 -14.48 -3.49
CA LYS A 7 -3.23 -14.61 -2.52
C LYS A 7 -1.98 -13.84 -2.97
N ASP A 8 -1.76 -13.78 -4.29
CA ASP A 8 -0.65 -13.06 -4.89
C ASP A 8 -0.80 -11.53 -4.72
N ASP A 9 -2.00 -11.02 -5.00
CA ASP A 9 -2.35 -9.61 -4.82
C ASP A 9 -2.25 -9.19 -3.33
N ALA A 10 -2.69 -10.05 -2.41
CA ALA A 10 -2.57 -9.80 -0.97
C ALA A 10 -1.10 -9.73 -0.53
N ARG A 11 -0.25 -10.63 -1.05
CA ARG A 11 1.18 -10.64 -0.77
C ARG A 11 1.89 -9.42 -1.36
N LEU A 12 1.49 -9.00 -2.56
CA LEU A 12 1.96 -7.77 -3.19
C LEU A 12 1.66 -6.56 -2.31
N CYS A 13 0.39 -6.35 -1.95
CA CYS A 13 -0.03 -5.24 -1.08
C CYS A 13 0.72 -5.26 0.27
N ALA A 14 0.85 -6.42 0.90
CA ALA A 14 1.60 -6.54 2.16
C ALA A 14 3.09 -6.19 1.99
N SER A 15 3.72 -6.60 0.88
CA SER A 15 5.10 -6.22 0.58
C SER A 15 5.26 -4.72 0.39
N VAL A 16 4.34 -4.08 -0.34
CA VAL A 16 4.35 -2.62 -0.56
C VAL A 16 4.22 -1.88 0.77
N VAL A 17 3.25 -2.27 1.61
CA VAL A 17 3.04 -1.66 2.93
C VAL A 17 4.30 -1.79 3.77
N LYS A 18 4.95 -2.95 3.80
CA LYS A 18 6.18 -3.17 4.56
C LYS A 18 7.33 -2.28 4.06
N GLU A 19 7.53 -2.18 2.75
CA GLU A 19 8.61 -1.38 2.16
C GLU A 19 8.41 0.11 2.43
N VAL A 20 7.19 0.62 2.18
CA VAL A 20 6.86 2.04 2.38
C VAL A 20 6.89 2.40 3.86
N ALA A 21 6.42 1.52 4.74
CA ALA A 21 6.50 1.72 6.19
C ALA A 21 7.95 1.77 6.68
N SER A 22 8.81 0.88 6.18
CA SER A 22 10.23 0.85 6.54
C SER A 22 10.95 2.12 6.04
N ALA A 23 10.68 2.55 4.81
CA ALA A 23 11.28 3.74 4.22
C ALA A 23 10.85 5.04 4.93
N LYS A 24 9.60 5.11 5.42
CA LYS A 24 9.07 6.27 6.16
C LYS A 24 9.30 6.20 7.68
N GLY A 25 9.91 5.14 8.19
CA GLY A 25 10.08 4.95 9.64
C GLY A 25 8.77 4.72 10.41
N LEU A 26 7.71 4.25 9.74
CA LEU A 26 6.38 4.05 10.31
C LEU A 26 6.19 2.67 10.95
N THR A 27 7.22 1.83 10.96
CA THR A 27 7.16 0.42 11.43
C THR A 27 6.70 0.28 12.88
N HIS A 28 6.83 1.33 13.70
CA HIS A 28 6.43 1.34 15.10
C HIS A 28 5.09 2.04 15.36
N ASP A 29 4.44 2.61 14.33
CA ASP A 29 3.18 3.33 14.46
C ASP A 29 2.02 2.55 13.81
N PRO A 30 1.26 1.74 14.57
CA PRO A 30 0.22 0.88 14.01
C PRO A 30 -0.91 1.69 13.32
N ALA A 31 -1.15 2.92 13.76
CA ALA A 31 -2.13 3.80 13.14
C ALA A 31 -1.70 4.24 11.72
N ALA A 32 -0.44 4.62 11.54
CA ALA A 32 0.14 4.98 10.24
C ALA A 32 0.23 3.77 9.32
N ILE A 33 0.55 2.58 9.84
CA ILE A 33 0.47 1.32 9.06
C ILE A 33 -0.96 1.07 8.57
N GLY A 34 -1.97 1.28 9.43
CA GLY A 34 -3.38 1.17 9.04
C GLY A 34 -3.78 2.14 7.93
N LYS A 35 -3.35 3.41 8.04
CA LYS A 35 -3.58 4.42 6.98
C LYS A 35 -2.89 4.03 5.67
N LEU A 36 -1.62 3.62 5.73
CA LEU A 36 -0.85 3.17 4.58
C LEU A 36 -1.51 1.96 3.91
N THR A 37 -1.98 1.00 4.69
CA THR A 37 -2.70 -0.18 4.18
C THR A 37 -3.96 0.22 3.42
N ASN A 38 -4.75 1.15 3.95
CA ASN A 38 -5.94 1.66 3.28
C ASN A 38 -5.59 2.42 1.99
N THR A 39 -4.49 3.20 1.99
CA THR A 39 -3.99 3.87 0.79
C THR A 39 -3.57 2.88 -0.30
N VAL A 40 -2.78 1.86 0.05
CA VAL A 40 -2.34 0.81 -0.89
C VAL A 40 -3.55 0.05 -1.45
N ALA A 41 -4.54 -0.29 -0.61
CA ALA A 41 -5.77 -0.92 -1.05
C ALA A 41 -6.53 -0.02 -2.05
N ARG A 42 -6.66 1.27 -1.79
CA ARG A 42 -7.30 2.22 -2.73
C ARG A 42 -6.55 2.33 -4.06
N LEU A 43 -5.22 2.41 -4.03
CA LEU A 43 -4.40 2.47 -5.25
C LEU A 43 -4.54 1.19 -6.07
N PHE A 44 -4.53 0.03 -5.40
CA PHE A 44 -4.74 -1.26 -6.04
C PHE A 44 -6.12 -1.36 -6.70
N ASN A 45 -7.18 -0.94 -5.99
CA ASN A 45 -8.55 -0.90 -6.54
C ASN A 45 -8.71 0.10 -7.69
N LYS A 46 -7.84 1.12 -7.78
CA LYS A 46 -7.78 2.04 -8.94
C LYS A 46 -7.05 1.45 -10.15
N GLY A 47 -6.52 0.23 -10.05
CA GLY A 47 -5.87 -0.47 -11.15
C GLY A 47 -4.34 -0.49 -11.09
N LEU A 48 -3.71 0.10 -10.06
CA LEU A 48 -2.26 -0.05 -9.87
C LEU A 48 -1.97 -1.47 -9.36
N ARG A 49 -1.47 -2.34 -10.25
CA ARG A 49 -1.16 -3.74 -9.92
C ARG A 49 0.33 -4.07 -9.90
N GLU A 50 1.18 -3.09 -10.15
CA GLU A 50 2.63 -3.27 -10.11
C GLU A 50 3.23 -2.75 -8.81
N LYS A 51 4.18 -3.51 -8.26
CA LYS A 51 4.83 -3.21 -6.98
C LYS A 51 5.47 -1.83 -6.97
N ASP A 52 6.26 -1.51 -7.99
CA ASP A 52 7.02 -0.27 -8.05
C ASP A 52 6.09 0.95 -8.16
N GLN A 53 5.07 0.86 -9.02
CA GLN A 53 4.05 1.89 -9.17
C GLN A 53 3.26 2.12 -7.86
N LEU A 54 2.90 1.05 -7.16
CA LEU A 54 2.23 1.12 -5.86
C LEU A 54 3.12 1.77 -4.78
N ILE A 55 4.42 1.44 -4.76
CA ILE A 55 5.39 2.06 -3.84
C ILE A 55 5.53 3.54 -4.15
N ALA A 56 5.77 3.92 -5.40
CA ALA A 56 5.91 5.31 -5.81
C ALA A 56 4.65 6.13 -5.47
N ALA A 57 3.46 5.60 -5.79
CA ALA A 57 2.20 6.26 -5.48
C ALA A 57 1.90 6.34 -3.96
N ALA A 58 2.23 5.30 -3.18
CA ALA A 58 2.03 5.30 -1.73
C ALA A 58 3.05 6.18 -0.98
N MET A 59 4.28 6.32 -1.52
CA MET A 59 5.26 7.30 -1.03
C MET A 59 4.82 8.73 -1.35
N GLY A 60 4.35 8.99 -2.57
CA GLY A 60 3.83 10.30 -2.99
C GLY A 60 2.50 10.70 -2.34
N SER A 61 1.73 9.74 -1.83
CA SER A 61 0.47 10.03 -1.13
C SER A 61 0.65 10.69 0.26
N ASP A 62 1.90 10.90 0.73
CA ASP A 62 2.19 11.62 1.99
C ASP A 62 2.22 13.14 1.85
N GLY A 63 2.12 13.68 0.63
CA GLY A 63 2.23 15.11 0.44
C GLY A 63 1.78 15.53 -0.95
N THR A 64 0.83 16.47 -0.95
CA THR A 64 0.46 17.37 -2.05
C THR A 64 -0.54 16.83 -3.09
N ALA A 65 -1.84 16.96 -2.78
CA ALA A 65 -2.76 17.94 -3.39
C ALA A 65 -4.16 17.83 -2.77
#